data_AF-A0A2X2DGW6-F1
#
_entry.id   AF-A0A2X2DGW6-F1
#
_cell.length_a   1.000
_cell.length_b   1.000
_cell.length_c   1.000
_cell.angle_alpha   90.00
_cell.angle_beta   90.00
_cell.angle_gamma   90.00
#
_symmetry.space_group_name_H-M   'P 1'
#
loop_
_entity.id
_entity.type
_entity.pdbx_description
1 polymer ?
#
loop_
_entity_poly.entity_id
_entity_poly.type
_entity_poly.pdbx_seq_one_letter_code
_entity_poly.pdbx_strand_id
1 'polypeptide(L)'
;MTKIFKIPFATQGDKTVVPVEIQTDGSVSYTQGYGYDYERDQVTDPAAKDIEREKMNSLFHDITESIGEMQLQGFAKWSEAGKPYAIRSVVYHNNKVWQSKIENNNVEPIAGNAWAELKADITANEVGAYNKAEADKRFQPVGKYQAEGYSYAKAESDTKYQPKGNYAPAGNYANKGDSYTKAESDGKYQPKGNYQASGDYATNTNLKNELNKKFDKGNIAQATGTSTAHVISQKAATDAFQPKGNYQPKGNYALVGASYTKTESDNKYQPKGNYLATGYSYSKSESDGKYQPKGNYQPKGNYAVIGSSYTKAESDSRYSKQKVTGWKELYNGNWLSGEGVNINEDIRGKIVWVDLGGNQWSSFTMPPIDDIPMWCGHSDNNWCAFKTSNNGKKIHRAFGKGNTGIVRVCVIS
;
A
#
# COMPACT_ATOMS: atom_id res chain seq x y z
N MET A 1 18.18 -66.89 -13.02
CA MET A 1 17.23 -66.08 -12.24
C MET A 1 17.59 -66.28 -10.77
N THR A 2 17.98 -65.23 -10.05
CA THR A 2 18.42 -65.35 -8.65
C THR A 2 17.23 -65.71 -7.75
N LYS A 3 17.40 -66.71 -6.87
CA LYS A 3 16.35 -67.14 -5.94
C LYS A 3 16.13 -66.07 -4.87
N ILE A 4 14.87 -65.72 -4.63
CA ILE A 4 14.47 -64.89 -3.48
C ILE A 4 14.07 -65.82 -2.33
N PHE A 5 14.73 -65.68 -1.19
CA PHE A 5 14.50 -66.52 -0.01
C PHE A 5 13.33 -65.97 0.81
N LYS A 6 12.10 -66.28 0.39
CA LYS A 6 10.88 -65.99 1.20
C LYS A 6 10.70 -66.97 2.34
N ILE A 7 11.18 -68.20 2.14
CA ILE A 7 11.18 -69.28 3.11
C ILE A 7 12.64 -69.72 3.23
N PRO A 8 13.26 -69.63 4.42
CA PRO A 8 14.62 -70.08 4.63
C PRO A 8 14.81 -71.57 4.30
N PHE A 9 16.05 -71.96 4.04
CA PHE A 9 16.40 -73.37 3.84
C PHE A 9 16.07 -74.19 5.09
N ALA A 10 15.62 -75.43 4.91
CA ALA A 10 15.30 -76.36 6.00
C ALA A 10 14.35 -75.79 7.09
N THR A 11 13.43 -74.87 6.76
CA THR A 11 12.42 -74.37 7.73
C THR A 11 11.66 -75.53 8.40
N GLN A 12 11.26 -76.54 7.63
CA GLN A 12 10.59 -77.75 8.13
C GLN A 12 11.56 -78.90 8.46
N GLY A 13 12.86 -78.73 8.21
CA GLY A 13 13.88 -79.74 8.50
C GLY A 13 14.41 -79.64 9.92
N ASP A 14 14.94 -80.75 10.43
CA ASP A 14 15.66 -80.79 11.70
C ASP A 14 16.85 -79.83 11.67
N LYS A 15 16.98 -79.09 12.77
CA LYS A 15 18.01 -78.07 12.98
C LYS A 15 18.53 -78.19 14.41
N THR A 16 19.83 -78.10 14.56
CA THR A 16 20.52 -78.03 15.86
C THR A 16 21.41 -76.80 15.87
N VAL A 17 21.33 -76.02 16.94
CA VAL A 17 22.10 -74.78 17.12
C VAL A 17 23.59 -75.06 16.91
N VAL A 18 24.21 -74.25 16.05
CA VAL A 18 25.66 -74.25 15.87
C VAL A 18 26.24 -73.15 16.77
N PRO A 19 27.15 -73.46 17.70
CA PRO A 19 27.75 -72.47 18.59
C PRO A 19 28.55 -71.41 17.81
N VAL A 20 28.66 -70.20 18.36
CA VAL A 20 29.56 -69.18 17.82
C VAL A 20 31.01 -69.49 18.15
N GLU A 21 31.27 -69.79 19.43
CA GLU A 21 32.61 -70.04 19.96
C GLU A 21 33.20 -71.36 19.45
N ILE A 22 34.54 -71.41 19.39
CA ILE A 22 35.27 -72.61 19.01
C ILE A 22 35.00 -73.73 20.03
N GLN A 23 34.64 -74.91 19.53
CA GLN A 23 34.36 -76.07 20.38
C GLN A 23 35.63 -76.88 20.63
N THR A 24 35.91 -77.18 21.89
CA THR A 24 37.11 -77.95 22.29
C THR A 24 37.10 -79.39 21.82
N ASP A 25 35.93 -79.91 21.47
CA ASP A 25 35.72 -81.26 20.95
C ASP A 25 35.90 -81.36 19.42
N GLY A 26 36.32 -80.26 18.78
CA GLY A 26 36.52 -80.17 17.33
C GLY A 26 35.23 -80.06 16.51
N SER A 27 34.06 -79.92 17.15
CA SER A 27 32.79 -79.79 16.44
C SER A 27 32.63 -78.41 15.76
N VAL A 28 31.80 -78.38 14.71
CA VAL A 28 31.54 -77.16 13.93
C VAL A 28 31.02 -76.01 14.79
N SER A 29 31.56 -74.81 14.55
CA SER A 29 31.12 -73.54 15.12
C SER A 29 31.15 -72.45 14.06
N TYR A 30 30.49 -71.32 14.29
CA TYR A 30 30.56 -70.18 13.36
C TYR A 30 31.96 -69.57 13.27
N THR A 31 32.74 -69.58 14.36
CA THR A 31 34.11 -69.03 14.36
C THR A 31 35.09 -69.95 13.64
N GLN A 32 35.04 -71.25 13.92
CA GLN A 32 36.02 -72.21 13.39
C GLN A 32 35.61 -72.82 12.04
N GLY A 33 34.31 -72.87 11.73
CA GLY A 33 33.76 -73.69 10.65
C GLY A 33 33.91 -75.19 10.93
N TYR A 34 33.83 -76.00 9.88
CA TYR A 34 34.18 -77.42 9.94
C TYR A 34 35.72 -77.53 10.01
N GLY A 35 36.23 -78.04 11.12
CA GLY A 35 37.67 -78.17 11.38
C GLY A 35 38.31 -79.42 10.76
N TYR A 36 39.60 -79.63 11.07
CA TYR A 36 40.43 -80.72 10.55
C TYR A 36 39.80 -82.12 10.70
N ASP A 37 39.07 -82.37 11.78
CA ASP A 37 38.48 -83.68 12.03
C ASP A 37 37.42 -84.08 10.99
N TYR A 38 36.87 -83.12 10.24
CA TYR A 38 35.89 -83.37 9.18
C TYR A 38 36.51 -83.69 7.81
N GLU A 39 37.82 -83.52 7.63
CA GLU A 39 38.55 -83.92 6.41
C GLU A 39 39.34 -85.23 6.58
N ARG A 40 39.36 -85.78 7.80
CA ARG A 40 39.97 -87.07 8.09
C ARG A 40 39.27 -88.22 7.37
N ASP A 41 40.02 -89.28 7.10
CA ASP A 41 39.49 -90.49 6.47
C ASP A 41 38.53 -91.21 7.42
N GLN A 42 37.25 -91.26 7.04
CA GLN A 42 36.17 -91.81 7.86
C GLN A 42 36.24 -93.33 8.05
N VAL A 43 37.01 -94.03 7.21
CA VAL A 43 37.14 -95.50 7.27
C VAL A 43 38.26 -95.90 8.22
N THR A 44 39.32 -95.09 8.29
CA THR A 44 40.58 -95.47 8.94
C THR A 44 40.91 -94.65 10.20
N ASP A 45 40.35 -93.45 10.36
CA ASP A 45 40.62 -92.58 11.50
C ASP A 45 39.40 -92.48 12.44
N PRO A 46 39.46 -93.05 13.67
CA PRO A 46 38.34 -93.03 14.61
C PRO A 46 38.00 -91.64 15.17
N ALA A 47 38.87 -90.64 14.96
CA ALA A 47 38.60 -89.26 15.32
C ALA A 47 38.02 -88.44 14.14
N ALA A 48 37.77 -89.07 12.98
CA ALA A 48 37.03 -88.43 11.90
C ALA A 48 35.59 -88.08 12.33
N LYS A 49 35.09 -86.94 11.85
CA LYS A 49 33.72 -86.46 12.10
C LYS A 49 32.92 -86.41 10.81
N ASP A 50 31.65 -86.82 10.90
CA ASP A 50 30.68 -86.67 9.83
C ASP A 50 30.06 -85.27 9.84
N ILE A 51 29.74 -84.75 8.66
CA ILE A 51 28.95 -83.52 8.52
C ILE A 51 27.53 -83.80 9.03
N GLU A 52 27.18 -83.21 10.17
CA GLU A 52 25.87 -83.41 10.79
C GLU A 52 24.80 -82.65 10.00
N ARG A 53 23.82 -83.38 9.45
CA ARG A 53 22.77 -82.83 8.57
C ARG A 53 22.01 -81.68 9.24
N GLU A 54 21.66 -81.84 10.51
CA GLU A 54 20.92 -80.86 11.31
C GLU A 54 21.74 -79.59 11.58
N LYS A 55 23.07 -79.70 11.70
CA LYS A 55 23.95 -78.53 11.83
C LYS A 55 24.14 -77.85 10.48
N MET A 56 24.36 -78.61 9.40
CA MET A 56 24.41 -78.08 8.04
C MET A 56 23.10 -77.37 7.65
N ASN A 57 21.95 -77.94 8.00
CA ASN A 57 20.65 -77.32 7.83
C ASN A 57 20.55 -75.98 8.57
N SER A 58 21.07 -75.91 9.80
CA SER A 58 21.04 -74.68 10.61
C SER A 58 21.91 -73.60 10.01
N LEU A 59 23.14 -73.94 9.57
CA LEU A 59 24.02 -72.99 8.87
C LEU A 59 23.35 -72.40 7.62
N PHE A 60 22.76 -73.24 6.78
CA PHE A 60 22.07 -72.77 5.58
C PHE A 60 20.77 -72.03 5.90
N HIS A 61 20.06 -72.43 6.96
CA HIS A 61 18.88 -71.73 7.44
C HIS A 61 19.24 -70.30 7.82
N ASP A 62 20.22 -70.12 8.70
CA ASP A 62 20.63 -68.81 9.23
C ASP A 62 21.12 -67.88 8.12
N ILE A 63 21.89 -68.40 7.15
CA ILE A 63 22.33 -67.63 5.97
C ILE A 63 21.14 -67.22 5.10
N THR A 64 20.25 -68.16 4.76
CA THR A 64 19.14 -67.88 3.84
C THR A 64 18.04 -67.05 4.48
N GLU A 65 17.87 -67.12 5.79
CA GLU A 65 17.00 -66.23 6.56
C GLU A 65 17.55 -64.80 6.53
N SER A 66 18.81 -64.60 6.88
CA SER A 66 19.45 -63.26 6.85
C SER A 66 19.39 -62.62 5.45
N ILE A 67 19.69 -63.40 4.40
CA ILE A 67 19.55 -62.93 3.01
C ILE A 67 18.09 -62.64 2.67
N GLY A 68 17.16 -63.49 3.09
CA GLY A 68 15.72 -63.32 2.85
C GLY A 68 15.17 -62.04 3.48
N GLU A 69 15.55 -61.76 4.72
CA GLU A 69 15.17 -60.52 5.41
C GLU A 69 15.65 -59.28 4.63
N MET A 70 16.91 -59.25 4.19
CA MET A 70 17.45 -58.16 3.38
C MET A 70 16.78 -58.03 2.02
N GLN A 71 16.49 -59.15 1.34
CA GLN A 71 15.81 -59.16 0.04
C GLN A 71 14.38 -58.64 0.13
N LEU A 72 13.68 -58.88 1.25
CA LEU A 72 12.30 -58.47 1.47
C LEU A 72 12.19 -57.03 2.00
N GLN A 73 13.09 -56.61 2.87
CA GLN A 73 13.03 -55.31 3.56
C GLN A 73 13.93 -54.25 2.92
N GLY A 74 14.86 -54.65 2.04
CA GLY A 74 15.86 -53.80 1.39
C GLY A 74 17.09 -53.49 2.26
N PHE A 75 16.99 -53.68 3.58
CA PHE A 75 18.07 -53.44 4.54
C PHE A 75 18.14 -54.57 5.56
N ALA A 76 19.30 -54.74 6.20
CA ALA A 76 19.45 -55.68 7.30
C ALA A 76 18.59 -55.24 8.49
N LYS A 77 17.92 -56.20 9.13
CA LYS A 77 17.12 -55.95 10.33
C LYS A 77 18.03 -55.59 11.50
N TRP A 78 17.62 -54.63 12.32
CA TRP A 78 18.33 -54.32 13.55
C TRP A 78 18.24 -55.51 14.53
N SER A 79 19.34 -55.78 15.23
CA SER A 79 19.41 -56.82 16.26
C SER A 79 20.33 -56.41 17.40
N GLU A 80 20.06 -56.91 18.61
CA GLU A 80 20.91 -56.66 19.78
C GLU A 80 22.31 -57.24 19.58
N ALA A 81 22.42 -58.40 18.93
CA ALA A 81 23.69 -59.06 18.63
C ALA A 81 24.51 -58.34 17.54
N GLY A 82 23.89 -57.46 16.74
CA GLY A 82 24.57 -56.66 15.73
C GLY A 82 25.29 -55.43 16.31
N LYS A 83 25.13 -55.16 17.60
CA LYS A 83 25.84 -54.08 18.27
C LYS A 83 27.34 -54.40 18.43
N PRO A 84 28.21 -53.38 18.37
CA PRO A 84 27.90 -51.99 18.07
C PRO A 84 27.82 -51.71 16.55
N TYR A 85 26.90 -50.84 16.14
CA TYR A 85 26.78 -50.42 14.75
C TYR A 85 27.75 -49.28 14.42
N ALA A 86 28.45 -49.37 13.29
CA ALA A 86 29.34 -48.31 12.81
C ALA A 86 28.55 -47.06 12.37
N ILE A 87 29.24 -45.92 12.25
CA ILE A 87 28.63 -44.71 11.71
C ILE A 87 28.18 -44.95 10.26
N ARG A 88 27.01 -44.42 9.89
CA ARG A 88 26.35 -44.61 8.58
C ARG A 88 25.82 -46.03 8.28
N SER A 89 25.97 -47.00 9.18
CA SER A 89 25.26 -48.28 9.06
C SER A 89 23.75 -48.04 8.94
N VAL A 90 23.09 -48.80 8.06
CA VAL A 90 21.65 -48.68 7.81
C VAL A 90 20.94 -49.97 8.20
N VAL A 91 19.89 -49.83 9.01
CA VAL A 91 19.10 -50.96 9.53
C VAL A 91 17.61 -50.73 9.38
N TYR A 92 16.85 -51.81 9.27
CA TYR A 92 15.40 -51.80 9.34
C TYR A 92 14.93 -52.13 10.76
N HIS A 93 14.08 -51.27 11.35
CA HIS A 93 13.52 -51.45 12.69
C HIS A 93 12.15 -50.76 12.79
N ASN A 94 11.15 -51.42 13.40
CA ASN A 94 9.82 -50.87 13.65
C ASN A 94 9.17 -50.24 12.39
N ASN A 95 9.24 -50.97 11.27
CA ASN A 95 8.74 -50.54 9.96
C ASN A 95 9.39 -49.28 9.38
N LYS A 96 10.60 -48.95 9.84
CA LYS A 96 11.35 -47.77 9.42
C LYS A 96 12.80 -48.12 9.11
N VAL A 97 13.42 -47.30 8.26
CA VAL A 97 14.83 -47.40 7.94
C VAL A 97 15.59 -46.36 8.76
N TRP A 98 16.69 -46.77 9.38
CA TRP A 98 17.47 -45.93 10.27
C TRP A 98 18.94 -45.94 9.87
N GLN A 99 19.58 -44.77 9.89
CA GLN A 99 21.03 -44.63 9.68
C GLN A 99 21.72 -44.20 10.98
N SER A 100 22.77 -44.91 11.36
CA SER A 100 23.58 -44.57 12.53
C SER A 100 24.32 -43.25 12.33
N LYS A 101 24.29 -42.38 13.33
CA LYS A 101 24.92 -41.05 13.34
C LYS A 101 26.19 -40.99 14.19
N ILE A 102 26.47 -42.03 14.98
CA ILE A 102 27.60 -42.10 15.89
C ILE A 102 28.42 -43.38 15.61
N GLU A 103 29.71 -43.34 15.97
CA GLU A 103 30.54 -44.54 16.00
C GLU A 103 30.15 -45.43 17.19
N ASN A 104 30.40 -46.73 17.06
CA ASN A 104 30.13 -47.74 18.09
C ASN A 104 28.71 -47.63 18.70
N ASN A 105 27.70 -47.52 17.85
CA ASN A 105 26.33 -47.28 18.27
C ASN A 105 25.71 -48.52 18.91
N ASN A 106 25.49 -48.46 20.23
CA ASN A 106 24.86 -49.51 21.03
C ASN A 106 23.39 -49.20 21.36
N VAL A 107 22.84 -48.10 20.84
CA VAL A 107 21.49 -47.63 21.15
C VAL A 107 20.49 -48.27 20.18
N GLU A 108 19.33 -48.67 20.66
CA GLU A 108 18.21 -49.10 19.80
C GLU A 108 17.70 -47.93 18.92
N PRO A 109 17.37 -48.17 17.63
CA PRO A 109 16.88 -47.14 16.72
C PRO A 109 15.69 -46.34 17.24
N ILE A 110 15.94 -45.05 17.48
CA ILE A 110 14.95 -44.05 17.86
C ILE A 110 15.40 -42.67 17.35
N ALA A 111 14.45 -41.78 17.06
CA ALA A 111 14.75 -40.43 16.60
C ALA A 111 15.61 -39.68 17.64
N GLY A 112 16.81 -39.22 17.25
CA GLY A 112 17.67 -38.47 18.14
C GLY A 112 19.11 -38.32 17.66
N ASN A 113 20.04 -38.34 18.61
CA ASN A 113 21.46 -38.11 18.32
C ASN A 113 22.14 -39.33 17.71
N ALA A 114 21.76 -40.55 18.12
CA ALA A 114 22.38 -41.79 17.68
C ALA A 114 21.87 -42.29 16.30
N TRP A 115 20.61 -41.98 15.95
CA TRP A 115 19.99 -42.47 14.71
C TRP A 115 19.25 -41.36 13.96
N ALA A 116 19.34 -41.40 12.63
CA ALA A 116 18.50 -40.64 11.71
C ALA A 116 17.48 -41.59 11.06
N GLU A 117 16.20 -41.25 11.11
CA GLU A 117 15.17 -41.93 10.31
C GLU A 117 15.34 -41.56 8.83
N LEU A 118 15.52 -42.54 7.96
CA LEU A 118 15.53 -42.35 6.52
C LEU A 118 14.09 -42.41 5.99
N LYS A 119 13.50 -41.25 5.75
CA LYS A 119 12.14 -41.10 5.23
C LYS A 119 12.16 -41.07 3.70
N ALA A 120 11.19 -41.75 3.08
CA ALA A 120 10.97 -41.66 1.63
C ALA A 120 10.39 -40.29 1.23
N ASP A 121 9.55 -39.70 2.10
CA ASP A 121 8.89 -38.42 1.89
C ASP A 121 9.43 -37.40 2.89
N ILE A 122 10.18 -36.41 2.39
CA ILE A 122 10.61 -35.26 3.18
C ILE A 122 9.54 -34.18 3.03
N THR A 123 8.91 -33.78 4.12
CA THR A 123 7.93 -32.68 4.10
C THR A 123 8.63 -31.33 4.15
N ALA A 124 8.01 -30.29 3.55
CA ALA A 124 8.58 -28.94 3.52
C ALA A 124 8.94 -28.41 4.93
N ASN A 125 8.12 -28.76 5.94
CA ASN A 125 8.36 -28.44 7.34
C ASN A 125 9.67 -29.05 7.89
N GLU A 126 10.08 -30.23 7.42
CA GLU A 126 11.28 -30.92 7.93
C GLU A 126 12.59 -30.37 7.35
N VAL A 127 12.54 -29.66 6.22
CA VAL A 127 13.70 -28.99 5.59
C VAL A 127 13.70 -27.46 5.78
N GLY A 128 12.77 -26.93 6.59
CA GLY A 128 12.64 -25.50 6.80
C GLY A 128 12.22 -24.72 5.54
N ALA A 129 11.56 -25.40 4.60
CA ALA A 129 11.00 -24.80 3.39
C ALA A 129 9.50 -24.56 3.58
N TYR A 130 8.99 -23.46 3.06
CA TYR A 130 7.55 -23.19 3.05
C TYR A 130 6.94 -23.73 1.76
N ASN A 131 5.79 -24.40 1.85
CA ASN A 131 5.04 -24.71 0.63
C ASN A 131 4.44 -23.42 0.05
N LYS A 132 4.01 -23.45 -1.22
CA LYS A 132 3.52 -22.26 -1.92
C LYS A 132 2.38 -21.54 -1.18
N ALA A 133 1.45 -22.29 -0.60
CA ALA A 133 0.32 -21.73 0.15
C ALA A 133 0.76 -21.05 1.46
N GLU A 134 1.77 -21.60 2.14
CA GLU A 134 2.39 -20.99 3.32
C GLU A 134 3.21 -19.75 2.95
N ALA A 135 3.95 -19.80 1.85
CA ALA A 135 4.73 -18.68 1.34
C ALA A 135 3.83 -17.51 0.93
N ASP A 136 2.73 -17.76 0.20
CA ASP A 136 1.76 -16.74 -0.25
C ASP A 136 0.99 -16.09 0.92
N LYS A 137 0.85 -16.82 2.04
CA LYS A 137 0.29 -16.29 3.29
C LYS A 137 1.30 -15.47 4.08
N ARG A 138 2.57 -15.86 4.08
CA ARG A 138 3.62 -15.27 4.93
C ARG A 138 4.35 -14.11 4.28
N PHE A 139 4.50 -14.10 2.97
CA PHE A 139 5.41 -13.17 2.30
C PHE A 139 4.76 -12.40 1.14
N GLN A 140 5.26 -11.19 0.89
CA GLN A 140 4.90 -10.32 -0.24
C GLN A 140 6.15 -9.74 -0.91
N PRO A 141 6.11 -9.34 -2.19
CA PRO A 141 7.28 -8.77 -2.90
C PRO A 141 7.92 -7.59 -2.16
N VAL A 142 9.25 -7.51 -2.18
CA VAL A 142 10.01 -6.38 -1.62
C VAL A 142 9.71 -5.09 -2.40
N GLY A 143 9.50 -4.00 -1.68
CA GLY A 143 9.19 -2.68 -2.21
C GLY A 143 9.39 -1.62 -1.13
N LYS A 144 9.37 -0.34 -1.48
CA LYS A 144 9.53 0.76 -0.52
C LYS A 144 8.21 0.99 0.21
N TYR A 145 8.02 0.37 1.37
CA TYR A 145 6.79 0.49 2.16
C TYR A 145 7.07 1.16 3.51
N GLN A 146 6.20 2.10 3.92
CA GLN A 146 6.25 2.79 5.21
C GLN A 146 5.25 2.17 6.20
N ALA A 147 5.63 2.17 7.48
CA ALA A 147 4.92 1.48 8.58
C ALA A 147 3.52 2.05 8.90
N GLU A 148 2.66 1.17 9.42
CA GLU A 148 1.28 1.47 9.85
C GLU A 148 1.25 2.58 10.92
N GLY A 149 0.34 3.54 10.77
CA GLY A 149 0.18 4.70 11.67
C GLY A 149 0.77 6.02 11.16
N TYR A 150 1.55 6.01 10.09
CA TYR A 150 2.19 7.20 9.52
C TYR A 150 1.60 7.70 8.20
N SER A 151 0.52 7.13 7.68
CA SER A 151 0.02 7.49 6.35
C SER A 151 -1.51 7.40 6.26
N TYR A 152 -2.11 8.28 5.46
CA TYR A 152 -3.52 8.20 5.07
C TYR A 152 -3.58 7.60 3.65
N ALA A 153 -4.49 6.67 3.36
CA ALA A 153 -4.73 6.27 1.97
C ALA A 153 -5.25 7.47 1.17
N LYS A 154 -4.93 7.60 -0.13
CA LYS A 154 -5.36 8.74 -0.96
C LYS A 154 -6.88 8.98 -0.88
N ALA A 155 -7.69 7.92 -0.91
CA ALA A 155 -9.14 8.01 -0.75
C ALA A 155 -9.56 8.52 0.63
N GLU A 156 -8.90 8.08 1.71
CA GLU A 156 -9.15 8.59 3.06
C GLU A 156 -8.73 10.05 3.21
N SER A 157 -7.60 10.42 2.59
CA SER A 157 -7.09 11.78 2.58
C SER A 157 -8.04 12.71 1.81
N ASP A 158 -8.49 12.31 0.63
CA ASP A 158 -9.42 13.07 -0.23
C ASP A 158 -10.82 13.22 0.42
N THR A 159 -11.18 12.29 1.31
CA THR A 159 -12.47 12.33 2.04
C THR A 159 -12.38 13.20 3.31
N LYS A 160 -11.29 13.08 4.09
CA LYS A 160 -11.12 13.76 5.38
C LYS A 160 -10.49 15.15 5.29
N TYR A 161 -9.71 15.43 4.25
CA TYR A 161 -8.91 16.64 4.12
C TYR A 161 -9.10 17.31 2.75
N GLN A 162 -8.90 18.63 2.71
CA GLN A 162 -8.89 19.44 1.51
C GLN A 162 -7.53 20.15 1.40
N PRO A 163 -6.99 20.45 0.20
CA PRO A 163 -5.69 21.11 0.08
C PRO A 163 -5.64 22.39 0.93
N LYS A 164 -4.48 22.87 1.39
CA LYS A 164 -4.44 24.21 2.02
C LYS A 164 -4.57 25.27 0.92
N GLY A 165 -5.54 26.16 1.06
CA GLY A 165 -5.84 27.21 0.09
C GLY A 165 -6.77 28.25 0.70
N ASN A 166 -6.76 29.46 0.12
CA ASN A 166 -7.78 30.47 0.41
C ASN A 166 -9.09 30.05 -0.26
N TYR A 167 -9.89 29.23 0.43
CA TYR A 167 -11.21 28.83 -0.05
C TYR A 167 -12.21 29.95 0.21
N ALA A 168 -12.30 30.87 -0.74
CA ALA A 168 -13.51 31.67 -0.88
C ALA A 168 -14.69 30.73 -1.20
N PRO A 169 -15.89 30.96 -0.64
CA PRO A 169 -17.07 30.20 -1.03
C PRO A 169 -17.30 30.34 -2.54
N ALA A 170 -17.54 29.21 -3.20
CA ALA A 170 -18.04 29.18 -4.57
C ALA A 170 -19.44 29.81 -4.60
N GLY A 171 -19.48 31.11 -4.92
CA GLY A 171 -20.67 31.87 -5.27
C GLY A 171 -20.34 32.73 -6.48
N ASN A 172 -21.20 32.71 -7.49
CA ASN A 172 -21.00 33.38 -8.78
C ASN A 172 -20.69 34.89 -8.62
N TYR A 173 -19.55 35.36 -9.17
CA TYR A 173 -19.30 36.78 -9.41
C TYR A 173 -18.69 36.99 -10.80
N ALA A 174 -19.46 37.63 -11.67
CA ALA A 174 -19.00 38.23 -12.92
C ALA A 174 -18.65 39.71 -12.68
N ASN A 175 -17.68 40.23 -13.43
CA ASN A 175 -17.59 41.68 -13.62
C ASN A 175 -18.89 42.17 -14.25
N LYS A 176 -19.51 43.20 -13.66
CA LYS A 176 -20.57 43.97 -14.32
C LYS A 176 -19.93 44.73 -15.48
N GLY A 177 -20.09 44.23 -16.70
CA GLY A 177 -19.55 44.87 -17.90
C GLY A 177 -19.79 44.09 -19.18
N ASP A 178 -19.25 42.87 -19.32
CA ASP A 178 -19.18 42.20 -20.62
C ASP A 178 -19.37 40.69 -20.53
N SER A 179 -20.53 40.18 -20.98
CA SER A 179 -20.74 38.92 -21.74
C SER A 179 -21.98 38.07 -21.34
N TYR A 180 -22.49 37.33 -22.34
CA TYR A 180 -23.71 36.52 -22.35
C TYR A 180 -23.51 35.11 -21.76
N THR A 181 -24.61 34.50 -21.33
CA THR A 181 -24.64 33.15 -20.75
C THR A 181 -24.66 32.05 -21.82
N LYS A 182 -24.18 30.86 -21.45
CA LYS A 182 -24.05 29.68 -22.34
C LYS A 182 -25.38 29.23 -22.97
N ALA A 183 -26.50 29.41 -22.25
CA ALA A 183 -27.84 29.11 -22.76
C ALA A 183 -28.30 30.07 -23.87
N GLU A 184 -27.75 31.28 -23.95
CA GLU A 184 -28.06 32.26 -25.00
C GLU A 184 -27.28 32.02 -26.29
N SER A 185 -26.22 31.21 -26.24
CA SER A 185 -25.35 30.87 -27.40
C SER A 185 -25.89 29.67 -28.18
N ASP A 186 -26.44 28.66 -27.50
CA ASP A 186 -26.95 27.42 -28.09
C ASP A 186 -28.29 27.62 -28.85
N GLY A 187 -28.96 28.78 -28.65
CA GLY A 187 -30.21 29.13 -29.32
C GLY A 187 -30.07 29.98 -30.60
N LYS A 188 -28.87 30.45 -30.97
CA LYS A 188 -28.67 31.39 -32.10
C LYS A 188 -27.83 30.87 -33.27
N TYR A 189 -27.22 29.70 -33.19
CA TYR A 189 -26.34 29.18 -34.24
C TYR A 189 -26.56 27.68 -34.49
N GLN A 190 -26.65 27.27 -35.76
CA GLN A 190 -26.59 25.87 -36.15
C GLN A 190 -25.13 25.47 -36.50
N PRO A 191 -24.70 24.22 -36.25
CA PRO A 191 -23.41 23.75 -36.73
C PRO A 191 -23.38 23.75 -38.25
N LYS A 192 -22.42 24.48 -38.83
CA LYS A 192 -22.13 24.47 -40.26
C LYS A 192 -21.47 23.12 -40.59
N GLY A 193 -22.13 22.30 -41.40
CA GLY A 193 -21.51 21.11 -41.97
C GLY A 193 -20.37 21.46 -42.93
N ASN A 194 -19.61 20.45 -43.36
CA ASN A 194 -19.37 20.25 -44.79
C ASN A 194 -18.64 18.93 -45.16
N TYR A 195 -19.31 18.25 -46.10
CA TYR A 195 -18.85 17.47 -47.26
C TYR A 195 -18.00 16.19 -47.07
N GLN A 196 -18.66 15.08 -47.40
CA GLN A 196 -18.04 13.88 -47.98
C GLN A 196 -17.16 14.26 -49.18
N ALA A 197 -15.95 13.69 -49.22
CA ALA A 197 -15.35 13.33 -50.50
C ALA A 197 -15.94 11.99 -50.93
N SER A 198 -16.49 11.94 -52.15
CA SER A 198 -16.88 10.68 -52.81
C SER A 198 -15.64 9.81 -53.01
N GLY A 199 -15.67 8.62 -52.43
CA GLY A 199 -14.64 7.58 -52.56
C GLY A 199 -15.16 6.29 -51.94
N ASP A 200 -14.76 5.14 -52.48
CA ASP A 200 -15.13 3.82 -51.97
C ASP A 200 -14.47 3.57 -50.60
N TYR A 201 -15.10 4.06 -49.53
CA TYR A 201 -14.73 3.70 -48.17
C TYR A 201 -15.44 2.40 -47.80
N ALA A 202 -14.67 1.36 -47.53
CA ALA A 202 -15.19 0.12 -46.96
C ALA A 202 -15.97 0.46 -45.67
N THR A 203 -17.29 0.30 -45.70
CA THR A 203 -18.11 0.43 -44.48
C THR A 203 -17.61 -0.59 -43.45
N ASN A 204 -17.78 -0.30 -42.15
CA ASN A 204 -17.46 -1.26 -41.08
C ASN A 204 -18.12 -2.63 -41.30
N THR A 205 -19.26 -2.65 -42.01
CA THR A 205 -19.97 -3.86 -42.45
C THR A 205 -19.21 -4.60 -43.54
N ASN A 206 -18.76 -3.93 -44.61
CA ASN A 206 -17.97 -4.56 -45.67
C ASN A 206 -16.60 -5.04 -45.17
N LEU A 207 -15.94 -4.27 -44.30
CA LEU A 207 -14.72 -4.70 -43.60
C LEU A 207 -14.96 -5.95 -42.76
N LYS A 208 -16.03 -6.01 -41.94
CA LYS A 208 -16.37 -7.22 -41.18
C LYS A 208 -16.69 -8.42 -42.07
N ASN A 209 -17.40 -8.21 -43.17
CA ASN A 209 -17.76 -9.27 -44.10
C ASN A 209 -16.55 -9.83 -44.85
N GLU A 210 -15.64 -8.97 -45.31
CA GLU A 210 -14.42 -9.40 -45.98
C GLU A 210 -13.37 -9.97 -45.01
N LEU A 211 -13.25 -9.46 -43.78
CA LEU A 211 -12.42 -10.10 -42.75
C LEU A 211 -12.93 -11.50 -42.37
N ASN A 212 -14.25 -11.70 -42.32
CA ASN A 212 -14.83 -13.02 -42.08
C ASN A 212 -14.54 -14.03 -43.21
N LYS A 213 -14.24 -13.56 -44.43
CA LYS A 213 -13.81 -14.42 -45.56
C LYS A 213 -12.31 -14.74 -45.55
N LYS A 214 -11.47 -13.96 -44.86
CA LYS A 214 -10.00 -14.16 -44.86
C LYS A 214 -9.51 -15.32 -44.00
N PHE A 215 -10.36 -15.91 -43.16
CA PHE A 215 -10.02 -17.08 -42.36
C PHE A 215 -11.22 -18.02 -42.26
N ASP A 216 -11.23 -19.06 -43.11
CA ASP A 216 -12.28 -20.07 -43.11
C ASP A 216 -12.15 -20.96 -41.87
N LYS A 217 -12.95 -20.67 -40.84
CA LYS A 217 -12.99 -21.45 -39.60
C LYS A 217 -13.47 -22.89 -39.82
N GLY A 218 -14.10 -23.19 -40.97
CA GLY A 218 -14.47 -24.55 -41.38
C GLY A 218 -13.26 -25.43 -41.70
N ASN A 219 -12.10 -24.85 -42.01
CA ASN A 219 -10.87 -25.58 -42.32
C ASN A 219 -9.98 -25.86 -41.10
N ILE A 220 -10.50 -25.66 -39.87
CA ILE A 220 -9.76 -25.93 -38.63
C ILE A 220 -10.12 -27.33 -38.11
N ALA A 221 -9.15 -28.25 -38.12
CA ALA A 221 -9.32 -29.58 -37.57
C ALA A 221 -9.10 -29.57 -36.04
N GLN A 222 -10.06 -30.14 -35.28
CA GLN A 222 -9.99 -30.25 -33.82
C GLN A 222 -9.40 -31.59 -33.33
N ALA A 223 -8.89 -32.41 -34.23
CA ALA A 223 -8.27 -33.69 -33.95
C ALA A 223 -7.09 -33.94 -34.90
N THR A 224 -6.21 -34.88 -34.53
CA THR A 224 -5.11 -35.33 -35.39
C THR A 224 -5.63 -36.12 -36.59
N GLY A 225 -5.02 -35.95 -37.76
CA GLY A 225 -5.40 -36.66 -38.99
C GLY A 225 -4.43 -36.41 -40.14
N THR A 226 -4.72 -36.98 -41.31
CA THR A 226 -3.86 -36.94 -42.50
C THR A 226 -4.25 -35.88 -43.53
N SER A 227 -5.18 -34.97 -43.18
CA SER A 227 -5.67 -33.96 -44.12
C SER A 227 -4.54 -33.03 -44.57
N THR A 228 -4.40 -32.87 -45.88
CA THR A 228 -3.48 -31.90 -46.50
C THR A 228 -4.14 -30.55 -46.77
N ALA A 229 -5.44 -30.42 -46.48
CA ALA A 229 -6.25 -29.24 -46.77
C ALA A 229 -6.68 -28.43 -45.53
N HIS A 230 -6.59 -29.03 -44.33
CA HIS A 230 -7.02 -28.41 -43.07
C HIS A 230 -5.84 -28.04 -42.18
N VAL A 231 -6.00 -27.01 -41.35
CA VAL A 231 -5.01 -26.58 -40.34
C VAL A 231 -5.44 -27.12 -38.97
N ILE A 232 -4.51 -27.71 -38.21
CA ILE A 232 -4.80 -28.20 -36.86
C ILE A 232 -5.04 -27.05 -35.87
N SER A 233 -5.99 -27.20 -34.94
CA SER A 233 -6.24 -26.20 -33.91
C SER A 233 -5.10 -26.17 -32.86
N GLN A 234 -4.87 -25.01 -32.23
CA GLN A 234 -3.89 -24.90 -31.13
C GLN A 234 -4.16 -25.90 -30.00
N LYS A 235 -5.44 -26.16 -29.70
CA LYS A 235 -5.84 -27.15 -28.69
C LYS A 235 -5.46 -28.56 -29.13
N ALA A 236 -5.78 -28.93 -30.38
CA ALA A 236 -5.45 -30.25 -30.91
C ALA A 236 -3.93 -30.46 -31.02
N ALA A 237 -3.17 -29.42 -31.38
CA ALA A 237 -1.71 -29.46 -31.33
C ALA A 237 -1.19 -29.63 -29.89
N THR A 238 -1.76 -28.93 -28.91
CA THR A 238 -1.38 -29.06 -27.50
C THR A 238 -1.67 -30.47 -26.97
N ASP A 239 -2.82 -31.03 -27.31
CA ASP A 239 -3.21 -32.38 -26.89
C ASP A 239 -2.36 -33.47 -27.57
N ALA A 240 -1.94 -33.26 -28.83
CA ALA A 240 -1.13 -34.20 -29.60
C ALA A 240 0.38 -34.13 -29.34
N PHE A 241 0.92 -32.94 -29.04
CA PHE A 241 2.34 -32.70 -28.83
C PHE A 241 2.78 -32.71 -27.35
N GLN A 242 1.87 -32.97 -26.40
CA GLN A 242 2.32 -33.34 -25.06
C GLN A 242 2.90 -34.76 -25.08
N PRO A 243 4.20 -34.97 -24.78
CA PRO A 243 4.76 -36.30 -24.71
C PRO A 243 4.07 -37.08 -23.58
N LYS A 244 3.58 -38.29 -23.89
CA LYS A 244 3.25 -39.29 -22.87
C LYS A 244 4.57 -39.78 -22.23
N GLY A 245 5.15 -38.95 -21.37
CA GLY A 245 6.17 -39.37 -20.42
C GLY A 245 5.52 -40.12 -19.26
N ASN A 246 6.29 -40.97 -18.59
CA ASN A 246 5.87 -41.65 -17.36
C ASN A 246 5.53 -40.61 -16.28
N TYR A 247 4.26 -40.22 -16.19
CA TYR A 247 3.80 -39.33 -15.14
C TYR A 247 3.90 -40.04 -13.79
N GLN A 248 4.65 -39.42 -12.87
CA GLN A 248 4.70 -39.82 -11.47
C GLN A 248 3.29 -39.75 -10.85
N PRO A 249 2.94 -40.67 -9.94
CA PRO A 249 1.60 -40.74 -9.35
C PRO A 249 1.20 -39.44 -8.66
N LYS A 250 -0.09 -39.13 -8.69
CA LYS A 250 -0.70 -37.90 -8.18
C LYS A 250 -0.25 -37.61 -6.74
N GLY A 251 0.58 -36.57 -6.56
CA GLY A 251 1.09 -36.10 -5.28
C GLY A 251 1.50 -34.62 -5.36
N ASN A 252 1.54 -33.94 -4.22
CA ASN A 252 1.92 -32.52 -4.14
C ASN A 252 3.45 -32.39 -4.14
N TYR A 253 4.08 -32.40 -5.31
CA TYR A 253 5.52 -32.21 -5.45
C TYR A 253 5.86 -30.75 -5.81
N ALA A 254 6.93 -30.22 -5.23
CA ALA A 254 7.52 -28.95 -5.64
C ALA A 254 8.44 -29.17 -6.85
N LEU A 255 8.22 -28.44 -7.95
CA LEU A 255 9.13 -28.48 -9.10
C LEU A 255 10.49 -27.88 -8.75
N VAL A 256 11.56 -28.48 -9.27
CA VAL A 256 12.91 -27.87 -9.31
C VAL A 256 12.80 -26.54 -10.06
N GLY A 257 13.13 -25.43 -9.38
CA GLY A 257 12.98 -24.06 -9.89
C GLY A 257 11.67 -23.35 -9.53
N ALA A 258 10.71 -24.02 -8.87
CA ALA A 258 9.44 -23.43 -8.41
C ALA A 258 9.39 -23.14 -6.91
N SER A 259 10.50 -23.30 -6.19
CA SER A 259 10.61 -22.99 -4.75
C SER A 259 11.87 -22.18 -4.48
N TYR A 260 11.75 -21.21 -3.57
CA TYR A 260 12.86 -20.41 -3.07
C TYR A 260 13.34 -21.05 -1.76
N THR A 261 14.66 -21.19 -1.58
CA THR A 261 15.24 -21.50 -0.27
C THR A 261 14.83 -20.44 0.75
N LYS A 262 14.86 -20.75 2.05
CA LYS A 262 14.53 -19.77 3.11
C LYS A 262 15.33 -18.47 2.94
N THR A 263 16.61 -18.59 2.65
CA THR A 263 17.51 -17.46 2.36
C THR A 263 17.09 -16.68 1.10
N GLU A 264 16.73 -17.34 0.00
CA GLU A 264 16.24 -16.67 -1.21
C GLU A 264 14.88 -16.00 -0.99
N SER A 265 14.00 -16.62 -0.19
CA SER A 265 12.70 -16.09 0.17
C SER A 265 12.84 -14.85 1.05
N ASP A 266 13.67 -14.91 2.09
CA ASP A 266 13.91 -13.82 3.04
C ASP A 266 14.59 -12.62 2.36
N ASN A 267 15.38 -12.84 1.31
CA ASN A 267 16.01 -11.78 0.51
C ASN A 267 15.07 -11.16 -0.55
N LYS A 268 14.09 -11.92 -1.06
CA LYS A 268 13.22 -11.51 -2.18
C LYS A 268 11.82 -11.07 -1.74
N TYR A 269 11.39 -11.50 -0.56
CA TYR A 269 10.05 -11.27 -0.03
C TYR A 269 10.11 -10.91 1.46
N GLN A 270 9.24 -10.01 1.88
CA GLN A 270 9.12 -9.54 3.28
C GLN A 270 7.81 -10.06 3.91
N PRO A 271 7.70 -10.12 5.25
CA PRO A 271 6.49 -10.55 5.94
C PRO A 271 5.25 -9.75 5.50
N LYS A 272 4.14 -10.44 5.28
CA LYS A 272 2.86 -9.86 4.87
C LYS A 272 2.32 -8.93 5.97
N GLY A 273 1.89 -7.74 5.58
CA GLY A 273 1.27 -6.74 6.46
C GLY A 273 0.49 -5.72 5.64
N ASN A 274 -0.22 -4.80 6.31
CA ASN A 274 -1.06 -3.81 5.65
C ASN A 274 -0.22 -2.65 5.10
N TYR A 275 0.48 -2.90 3.99
CA TYR A 275 1.41 -1.94 3.40
C TYR A 275 0.82 -1.32 2.13
N LEU A 276 0.61 0.00 2.13
CA LEU A 276 0.12 0.75 0.97
C LEU A 276 1.26 1.04 -0.01
N ALA A 277 1.01 0.87 -1.32
CA ALA A 277 1.99 1.09 -2.37
C ALA A 277 2.41 2.57 -2.49
N THR A 278 3.72 2.83 -2.59
CA THR A 278 4.29 4.16 -2.88
C THR A 278 3.65 4.76 -4.13
N GLY A 279 3.04 5.94 -3.97
CA GLY A 279 2.27 6.64 -5.00
C GLY A 279 0.78 6.82 -4.69
N TYR A 280 0.23 6.07 -3.71
CA TYR A 280 -1.18 6.14 -3.31
C TYR A 280 -1.44 6.63 -1.87
N SER A 281 -0.41 7.15 -1.19
CA SER A 281 -0.54 7.65 0.19
C SER A 281 0.37 8.85 0.43
N TYR A 282 -0.12 9.82 1.21
CA TYR A 282 0.70 10.88 1.78
C TYR A 282 1.13 10.45 3.19
N SER A 283 2.38 10.71 3.57
CA SER A 283 2.76 10.59 4.98
C SER A 283 1.95 11.55 5.84
N LYS A 284 1.80 11.25 7.13
CA LYS A 284 1.08 12.06 8.12
C LYS A 284 1.61 13.49 8.10
N SER A 285 2.93 13.65 8.10
CA SER A 285 3.62 14.93 7.96
C SER A 285 3.37 15.62 6.62
N GLU A 286 3.36 14.89 5.49
CA GLU A 286 3.09 15.50 4.19
C GLU A 286 1.64 15.96 4.07
N SER A 287 0.69 15.20 4.61
CA SER A 287 -0.71 15.57 4.52
C SER A 287 -1.12 16.61 5.57
N ASP A 288 -0.54 16.61 6.78
CA ASP A 288 -0.67 17.71 7.74
C ASP A 288 -0.02 19.00 7.21
N GLY A 289 1.02 18.87 6.37
CA GLY A 289 1.67 19.98 5.68
C GLY A 289 0.84 20.55 4.53
N LYS A 290 0.30 19.69 3.65
CA LYS A 290 -0.37 20.06 2.39
C LYS A 290 -1.89 20.23 2.47
N TYR A 291 -2.55 19.62 3.46
CA TYR A 291 -4.01 19.56 3.56
C TYR A 291 -4.48 20.03 4.95
N GLN A 292 -5.71 20.51 5.02
CA GLN A 292 -6.42 20.86 6.25
C GLN A 292 -7.69 20.00 6.37
N PRO A 293 -8.20 19.72 7.59
CA PRO A 293 -9.43 18.95 7.73
C PRO A 293 -10.57 19.57 6.91
N LYS A 294 -11.54 18.77 6.50
CA LYS A 294 -12.71 19.27 5.75
C LYS A 294 -13.68 19.95 6.72
N GLY A 295 -14.07 21.19 6.46
CA GLY A 295 -14.89 22.00 7.36
C GLY A 295 -15.29 23.32 6.71
N ASN A 296 -16.32 23.96 7.26
CA ASN A 296 -16.72 25.32 6.87
C ASN A 296 -15.76 26.32 7.52
N TYR A 297 -14.60 26.52 6.92
CA TYR A 297 -13.65 27.54 7.36
C TYR A 297 -14.12 28.88 6.83
N GLN A 298 -14.82 29.66 7.67
CA GLN A 298 -14.88 31.09 7.45
C GLN A 298 -13.45 31.65 7.50
N PRO A 299 -13.00 32.43 6.51
CA PRO A 299 -11.73 33.12 6.64
C PRO A 299 -11.78 34.00 7.90
N LYS A 300 -10.68 34.02 8.66
CA LYS A 300 -10.53 34.89 9.82
C LYS A 300 -10.46 36.34 9.32
N GLY A 301 -11.61 36.97 9.22
CA GLY A 301 -11.79 38.34 8.74
C GLY A 301 -13.28 38.65 8.56
N ASN A 302 -13.68 39.87 8.94
CA ASN A 302 -15.07 40.33 8.78
C ASN A 302 -15.33 40.67 7.31
N TYR A 303 -16.01 39.80 6.55
CA TYR A 303 -16.43 40.07 5.18
C TYR A 303 -17.94 40.31 5.09
N ALA A 304 -18.35 41.36 4.40
CA ALA A 304 -19.74 41.64 4.00
C ALA A 304 -19.87 41.63 2.47
N VAL A 305 -21.06 41.28 1.97
CA VAL A 305 -21.39 41.05 0.55
C VAL A 305 -21.26 42.34 -0.29
N ILE A 306 -20.60 42.26 -1.45
CA ILE A 306 -20.47 43.38 -2.41
C ILE A 306 -21.84 43.76 -2.98
N GLY A 307 -22.18 45.05 -2.86
CA GLY A 307 -23.41 45.64 -3.40
C GLY A 307 -24.37 46.23 -2.35
N SER A 308 -24.11 46.06 -1.05
CA SER A 308 -24.98 46.63 0.00
C SER A 308 -24.27 47.26 1.19
N SER A 309 -22.94 47.40 1.20
CA SER A 309 -22.24 48.07 2.30
C SER A 309 -20.83 48.52 1.94
N TYR A 310 -20.43 49.67 2.48
CA TYR A 310 -19.06 50.19 2.50
C TYR A 310 -18.23 49.42 3.55
N THR A 311 -16.91 49.26 3.35
CA THR A 311 -16.03 48.78 4.44
C THR A 311 -16.07 49.76 5.63
N LYS A 312 -15.70 49.33 6.84
CA LYS A 312 -15.78 50.19 8.04
C LYS A 312 -15.02 51.51 7.86
N ALA A 313 -13.83 51.46 7.27
CA ALA A 313 -13.04 52.65 6.93
C ALA A 313 -13.70 53.52 5.85
N GLU A 314 -14.33 52.92 4.85
CA GLU A 314 -15.04 53.65 3.79
C GLU A 314 -16.38 54.23 4.28
N SER A 315 -17.08 53.55 5.20
CA SER A 315 -18.31 54.04 5.83
C SER A 315 -17.99 55.19 6.78
N ASP A 316 -16.96 55.05 7.62
CA ASP A 316 -16.50 56.09 8.55
C ASP A 316 -15.93 57.32 7.82
N SER A 317 -15.47 57.14 6.57
CA SER A 317 -15.01 58.22 5.67
C SER A 317 -16.16 58.89 4.90
N ARG A 318 -17.25 58.17 4.61
CA ARG A 318 -18.34 58.65 3.72
C ARG A 318 -19.64 59.03 4.46
N TYR A 319 -19.90 58.54 5.66
CA TYR A 319 -21.13 58.77 6.41
C TYR A 319 -20.85 59.16 7.86
N SER A 320 -21.50 60.22 8.35
CA SER A 320 -21.49 60.57 9.77
C SER A 320 -22.42 59.64 10.57
N LYS A 321 -21.99 59.25 11.78
CA LYS A 321 -22.77 58.42 12.72
C LYS A 321 -24.16 59.06 12.99
N GLN A 322 -25.22 58.25 12.94
CA GLN A 322 -26.64 58.67 13.03
C GLN A 322 -27.05 59.42 14.32
N LYS A 323 -26.22 59.43 15.35
CA LYS A 323 -26.41 60.26 16.54
C LYS A 323 -25.05 60.76 16.98
N VAL A 324 -24.82 62.03 16.74
CA VAL A 324 -23.68 62.71 17.34
C VAL A 324 -24.22 63.60 18.44
N THR A 325 -23.85 63.29 19.68
CA THR A 325 -24.44 63.89 20.89
C THR A 325 -23.44 64.78 21.62
N GLY A 326 -22.19 64.88 21.14
CA GLY A 326 -21.14 65.72 21.69
C GLY A 326 -20.80 66.90 20.79
N TRP A 327 -20.63 68.07 21.41
CA TRP A 327 -20.02 69.23 20.77
C TRP A 327 -18.57 69.30 21.23
N LYS A 328 -17.65 69.41 20.28
CA LYS A 328 -16.25 69.70 20.56
C LYS A 328 -15.98 71.16 20.21
N GLU A 329 -15.69 71.96 21.22
CA GLU A 329 -15.28 73.35 21.05
C GLU A 329 -13.88 73.41 20.43
N LEU A 330 -13.75 74.15 19.34
CA LEU A 330 -12.50 74.38 18.62
C LEU A 330 -11.95 75.79 18.82
N TYR A 331 -12.86 76.73 19.08
CA TYR A 331 -12.53 78.12 19.31
C TYR A 331 -13.56 78.72 20.27
N ASN A 332 -13.06 79.48 21.23
CA ASN A 332 -13.85 80.28 22.14
C ASN A 332 -13.02 81.47 22.58
N GLY A 333 -13.45 82.65 22.19
CA GLY A 333 -12.73 83.87 22.48
C GLY A 333 -13.46 85.09 21.96
N ASN A 334 -12.68 86.12 21.67
CA ASN A 334 -13.18 87.34 21.05
C ASN A 334 -13.62 87.06 19.60
N TRP A 335 -14.01 88.10 18.89
CA TRP A 335 -14.40 87.96 17.49
C TRP A 335 -13.27 87.38 16.66
N LEU A 336 -13.56 86.27 15.98
CA LEU A 336 -12.64 85.62 15.05
C LEU A 336 -12.18 86.64 14.00
N SER A 337 -10.86 86.76 13.85
CA SER A 337 -10.24 87.72 12.94
C SER A 337 -10.25 87.22 11.49
N GLY A 338 -10.01 88.13 10.54
CA GLY A 338 -9.80 87.78 9.13
C GLY A 338 -8.53 86.97 8.90
N GLU A 339 -7.48 87.25 9.68
CA GLU A 339 -6.20 86.50 9.68
C GLU A 339 -6.38 85.03 10.06
N GLY A 340 -7.44 84.73 10.81
CA GLY A 340 -7.82 83.40 11.24
C GLY A 340 -6.97 82.82 12.36
N VAL A 341 -7.43 81.70 12.90
CA VAL A 341 -6.84 81.00 14.05
C VAL A 341 -6.65 79.53 13.69
N ASN A 342 -5.49 78.97 14.06
CA ASN A 342 -5.21 77.55 13.87
C ASN A 342 -6.02 76.71 14.86
N ILE A 343 -6.53 75.58 14.39
CA ILE A 343 -7.23 74.57 15.16
C ILE A 343 -6.55 73.22 14.95
N ASN A 344 -6.74 72.29 15.90
CA ASN A 344 -5.98 71.04 15.95
C ASN A 344 -6.58 69.91 15.08
N GLU A 345 -7.61 70.19 14.29
CA GLU A 345 -8.26 69.21 13.43
C GLU A 345 -8.72 69.80 12.11
N ASP A 346 -8.74 68.97 11.06
CA ASP A 346 -9.35 69.31 9.78
C ASP A 346 -10.87 69.23 9.93
N ILE A 347 -11.57 70.34 9.63
CA ILE A 347 -13.03 70.43 9.72
C ILE A 347 -13.75 70.43 8.38
N ARG A 348 -13.04 70.26 7.26
CA ARG A 348 -13.67 70.14 5.94
C ARG A 348 -14.60 68.93 5.91
N GLY A 349 -15.77 69.09 5.29
CA GLY A 349 -16.82 68.07 5.25
C GLY A 349 -17.55 67.82 6.58
N LYS A 350 -17.17 68.48 7.69
CA LYS A 350 -17.87 68.36 8.98
C LYS A 350 -18.98 69.40 9.10
N ILE A 351 -19.98 69.08 9.92
CA ILE A 351 -20.97 70.07 10.36
C ILE A 351 -20.31 70.94 11.45
N VAL A 352 -20.24 72.23 11.17
CA VAL A 352 -19.70 73.25 12.07
C VAL A 352 -20.86 74.06 12.64
N TRP A 353 -20.76 74.38 13.91
CA TRP A 353 -21.63 75.30 14.63
C TRP A 353 -20.83 76.53 15.01
N VAL A 354 -21.30 77.70 14.61
CA VAL A 354 -20.68 78.98 14.95
C VAL A 354 -21.64 79.81 15.79
N ASP A 355 -21.14 80.32 16.92
CA ASP A 355 -21.87 81.31 17.73
C ASP A 355 -21.53 82.69 17.20
N LEU A 356 -22.57 83.39 16.74
CA LEU A 356 -22.50 84.74 16.19
C LEU A 356 -22.54 85.84 17.26
N GLY A 357 -22.50 85.43 18.54
CA GLY A 357 -22.57 86.29 19.72
C GLY A 357 -23.88 86.08 20.48
N GLY A 358 -23.81 86.06 21.82
CA GLY A 358 -25.02 85.94 22.65
C GLY A 358 -25.72 84.59 22.57
N ASN A 359 -24.98 83.51 22.25
CA ASN A 359 -25.52 82.15 22.11
C ASN A 359 -26.46 81.99 20.90
N GLN A 360 -26.21 82.77 19.85
CA GLN A 360 -26.92 82.72 18.59
C GLN A 360 -26.16 81.83 17.61
N TRP A 361 -26.66 80.61 17.44
CA TRP A 361 -25.95 79.58 16.70
C TRP A 361 -26.40 79.48 15.25
N SER A 362 -25.44 79.39 14.35
CA SER A 362 -25.64 78.98 12.95
C SER A 362 -24.88 77.68 12.69
N SER A 363 -25.47 76.79 11.88
CA SER A 363 -24.87 75.52 11.51
C SER A 363 -24.80 75.36 10.00
N PHE A 364 -23.70 74.82 9.51
CA PHE A 364 -23.53 74.47 8.09
C PHE A 364 -22.49 73.36 7.95
N THR A 365 -22.55 72.64 6.83
CA THR A 365 -21.53 71.66 6.45
C THR A 365 -20.41 72.39 5.74
N MET A 366 -19.18 72.26 6.24
CA MET A 366 -18.02 72.85 5.59
C MET A 366 -17.74 72.18 4.24
N PRO A 367 -17.44 72.95 3.18
CA PRO A 367 -17.01 72.39 1.90
C PRO A 367 -15.79 71.48 2.06
N PRO A 368 -15.62 70.45 1.22
CA PRO A 368 -14.48 69.53 1.28
C PRO A 368 -13.16 70.16 0.78
N ILE A 369 -13.14 71.48 0.54
CA ILE A 369 -11.99 72.26 0.07
C ILE A 369 -11.93 73.58 0.84
N ASP A 370 -10.73 74.14 0.97
CA ASP A 370 -10.50 75.41 1.67
C ASP A 370 -10.94 76.63 0.84
N ASP A 371 -10.94 77.78 1.47
CA ASP A 371 -11.18 79.11 0.89
C ASP A 371 -12.58 79.35 0.30
N ILE A 372 -13.53 78.44 0.49
CA ILE A 372 -14.95 78.68 0.21
C ILE A 372 -15.64 79.32 1.43
N PRO A 373 -16.13 80.57 1.33
CA PRO A 373 -16.84 81.24 2.42
C PRO A 373 -18.27 80.71 2.58
N MET A 374 -18.60 80.26 3.79
CA MET A 374 -19.93 79.84 4.19
C MET A 374 -20.64 80.99 4.90
N TRP A 375 -21.79 81.38 4.37
CA TRP A 375 -22.61 82.44 4.94
C TRP A 375 -23.17 82.00 6.30
N CYS A 376 -23.05 82.86 7.30
CA CYS A 376 -23.61 82.67 8.63
C CYS A 376 -24.12 84.01 9.18
N GLY A 377 -25.43 84.08 9.40
CA GLY A 377 -26.11 85.32 9.76
C GLY A 377 -27.59 85.10 9.97
N HIS A 378 -28.27 86.12 10.48
CA HIS A 378 -29.71 86.06 10.77
C HIS A 378 -30.53 86.92 9.81
N SER A 379 -29.89 87.80 9.05
CA SER A 379 -30.54 88.64 8.03
C SER A 379 -29.52 89.20 7.04
N ASP A 380 -30.02 89.79 5.95
CA ASP A 380 -29.20 90.42 4.90
C ASP A 380 -28.29 91.56 5.40
N ASN A 381 -28.59 92.13 6.57
CA ASN A 381 -27.85 93.24 7.15
C ASN A 381 -26.99 92.86 8.36
N ASN A 382 -27.10 91.63 8.86
CA ASN A 382 -26.33 91.12 10.00
C ASN A 382 -25.87 89.68 9.71
N TRP A 383 -24.71 89.57 9.07
CA TRP A 383 -24.11 88.30 8.67
C TRP A 383 -22.60 88.40 8.58
N CYS A 384 -21.94 87.25 8.65
CA CYS A 384 -20.54 87.10 8.32
C CYS A 384 -20.32 85.80 7.54
N ALA A 385 -19.14 85.62 6.98
CA ALA A 385 -18.77 84.41 6.27
C ALA A 385 -17.62 83.71 7.00
N PHE A 386 -17.80 82.42 7.23
CA PHE A 386 -16.81 81.54 7.83
C PHE A 386 -16.11 80.75 6.75
N LYS A 387 -14.79 80.62 6.79
CA LYS A 387 -14.04 79.77 5.87
C LYS A 387 -12.88 79.07 6.56
N THR A 388 -12.36 78.03 5.93
CA THR A 388 -11.12 77.38 6.35
C THR A 388 -9.97 77.65 5.39
N SER A 389 -8.76 77.50 5.90
CA SER A 389 -7.53 77.34 5.14
C SER A 389 -6.63 76.28 5.81
N ASN A 390 -5.45 76.03 5.23
CA ASN A 390 -4.46 75.11 5.78
C ASN A 390 -5.00 73.68 5.96
N ASN A 391 -5.58 73.11 4.91
CA ASN A 391 -6.21 71.80 4.91
C ASN A 391 -7.27 71.67 6.00
N GLY A 392 -8.16 72.66 6.10
CA GLY A 392 -9.23 72.68 7.10
C GLY A 392 -8.79 72.95 8.54
N LYS A 393 -7.51 73.23 8.80
CA LYS A 393 -6.95 73.39 10.15
C LYS A 393 -6.76 74.84 10.59
N LYS A 394 -7.20 75.81 9.78
CA LYS A 394 -7.21 77.23 10.16
C LYS A 394 -8.56 77.83 9.84
N ILE A 395 -9.19 78.50 10.79
CA ILE A 395 -10.55 79.05 10.68
C ILE A 395 -10.52 80.56 10.59
N HIS A 396 -11.37 81.14 9.76
CA HIS A 396 -11.37 82.58 9.47
C HIS A 396 -12.78 83.15 9.46
N ARG A 397 -12.89 84.42 9.86
CA ARG A 397 -14.02 85.27 9.47
C ARG A 397 -13.64 86.00 8.19
N ALA A 398 -14.11 85.52 7.04
CA ALA A 398 -13.71 86.04 5.73
C ALA A 398 -14.16 87.49 5.49
N PHE A 399 -15.46 87.73 5.53
CA PHE A 399 -16.09 89.04 5.36
C PHE A 399 -17.45 89.06 6.07
N GLY A 400 -18.05 90.22 6.25
CA GLY A 400 -19.35 90.34 6.89
C GLY A 400 -19.91 91.74 6.83
N LYS A 401 -21.19 91.87 7.20
CA LYS A 401 -21.94 93.12 7.23
C LYS A 401 -22.70 93.21 8.55
N GLY A 402 -22.75 94.41 9.13
CA GLY A 402 -23.40 94.65 10.42
C GLY A 402 -22.53 94.23 11.60
N ASN A 403 -23.17 94.05 12.76
CA ASN A 403 -22.48 93.76 14.03
C ASN A 403 -22.50 92.26 14.36
N THR A 404 -22.09 91.43 13.41
CA THR A 404 -22.08 89.96 13.54
C THR A 404 -20.64 89.45 13.55
N GLY A 405 -20.27 88.74 14.61
CA GLY A 405 -18.91 88.20 14.77
C GLY A 405 -18.94 86.78 15.34
N ILE A 406 -18.01 85.95 14.89
CA ILE A 406 -17.92 84.56 15.34
C ILE A 406 -17.09 84.52 16.62
N VAL A 407 -17.71 84.18 17.75
CA VAL A 407 -17.04 84.13 19.06
C VAL A 407 -16.73 82.72 19.52
N ARG A 408 -17.51 81.74 19.05
CA ARG A 408 -17.29 80.32 19.34
C ARG A 408 -17.49 79.48 18.09
N VAL A 409 -16.69 78.43 17.96
CA VAL A 409 -16.78 77.45 16.87
C VAL A 409 -16.71 76.07 17.46
N CYS A 410 -17.72 75.26 17.18
CA CYS A 410 -17.82 73.89 17.63
C CYS A 410 -17.98 72.97 16.41
N VAL A 411 -17.43 71.77 16.51
CA VAL A 411 -17.77 70.68 15.58
C VAL A 411 -18.52 69.60 16.33
N ILE A 412 -19.36 68.91 15.57
CA ILE A 412 -20.03 67.71 16.00
C ILE A 412 -18.98 66.57 16.10
N SER A 413 -18.85 65.93 17.28
CA SER A 413 -17.83 64.89 17.59
C SER A 413 -18.38 63.50 17.83
#